data_AF-A0A1F5G1L6-F1
#
_entry.id   AF-A0A1F5G1L6-F1
#
_cell.length_a   1.000
_cell.length_b   1.000
_cell.length_c   1.000
_cell.angle_alpha   90.00
_cell.angle_beta   90.00
_cell.angle_gamma   90.00
#
_symmetry.space_group_name_H-M   'P 1'
#
loop_
_entity.id
_entity.type
_entity.pdbx_description
1 polymer ?
#
loop_
_entity_poly.entity_id
_entity_poly.type
_entity_poly.pdbx_seq_one_letter_code
_entity_poly.pdbx_strand_id
1 'polypeptide(L)'
;MSQIEKGSNQAKFSSEVRVGWQLTGYGEIPCMVSEGMWPDERTVIMQISEQRLQSWAHQDLISVDDERNIFGAGWLKVRIIKENGEHLIVDLPNETYNSGRRIQIPKNMLRGIKVPREWIEGDFNERNR
;
A
#
# COMPACT_ATOMS: atom_id res chain seq x y z
N MET A 1 3.67 -17.30 45.81
CA MET A 1 3.28 -16.14 44.97
C MET A 1 3.83 -16.37 43.57
N SER A 2 2.96 -16.59 42.60
CA SER A 2 3.31 -16.92 41.21
C SER A 2 3.55 -15.62 40.43
N GLN A 3 4.74 -15.49 39.84
CA GLN A 3 5.05 -14.39 38.93
C GLN A 3 4.34 -14.63 37.61
N ILE A 4 3.57 -13.63 37.17
CA ILE A 4 2.89 -13.60 35.88
C ILE A 4 3.95 -13.52 34.79
N GLU A 5 4.12 -14.61 34.03
CA GLU A 5 4.87 -14.59 32.78
C GLU A 5 4.16 -13.64 31.81
N LYS A 6 4.72 -12.44 31.63
CA LYS A 6 4.34 -11.55 30.55
C LYS A 6 4.65 -12.27 29.24
N GLY A 7 3.61 -12.77 28.58
CA GLY A 7 3.66 -13.27 27.22
C GLY A 7 4.08 -12.15 26.27
N SER A 8 5.39 -11.97 26.10
CA SER A 8 5.98 -11.12 25.07
C SER A 8 6.36 -11.98 23.88
N ASN A 9 5.35 -12.46 23.14
CA ASN A 9 5.52 -12.84 21.75
C ASN A 9 4.91 -11.75 20.86
N GLN A 10 5.52 -10.56 20.89
CA GLN A 10 5.56 -9.74 19.69
C GLN A 10 6.22 -10.61 18.62
N ALA A 11 5.42 -11.12 17.70
CA ALA A 11 5.92 -11.79 16.51
C ALA A 11 6.95 -10.86 15.87
N LYS A 12 8.21 -11.29 15.89
CA LYS A 12 9.31 -10.62 15.20
C LYS A 12 8.92 -10.60 13.72
N PHE A 13 8.38 -9.49 13.25
CA PHE A 13 8.23 -9.21 11.83
C PHE A 13 9.64 -9.25 11.24
N SER A 14 9.99 -10.35 10.57
CA SER A 14 11.30 -10.47 9.92
C SER A 14 11.41 -9.38 8.87
N SER A 15 12.26 -8.40 9.15
CA SER A 15 12.47 -7.15 8.43
C SER A 15 13.19 -7.30 7.08
N GLU A 16 13.25 -8.49 6.49
CA GLU A 16 14.11 -8.76 5.33
C GLU A 16 13.43 -9.47 4.16
N VAL A 17 12.19 -9.09 3.84
CA VAL A 17 11.76 -9.27 2.45
C VAL A 17 12.35 -8.10 1.66
N ARG A 18 13.55 -8.31 1.09
CA ARG A 18 14.09 -7.44 0.04
C ARG A 18 13.25 -7.67 -1.22
N VAL A 19 12.07 -7.06 -1.26
CA VAL A 19 11.25 -7.04 -2.46
C VAL A 19 11.97 -6.15 -3.48
N GLY A 20 12.63 -6.77 -4.45
CA GLY A 20 13.13 -6.05 -5.62
C GLY A 20 11.96 -5.36 -6.32
N TRP A 21 12.19 -4.19 -6.93
CA TRP A 21 11.15 -3.39 -7.60
C TRP A 21 10.37 -4.14 -8.68
N GLN A 22 10.94 -5.24 -9.20
CA GLN A 22 10.32 -6.12 -10.20
C GLN A 22 9.31 -7.12 -9.61
N LEU A 23 9.34 -7.32 -8.29
CA LEU A 23 8.50 -8.28 -7.58
C LEU A 23 7.36 -7.62 -6.82
N THR A 24 7.15 -6.29 -6.92
CA THR A 24 6.03 -5.63 -6.24
C THR A 24 4.73 -5.73 -7.04
N GLY A 25 3.62 -5.99 -6.35
CA GLY A 25 2.30 -5.79 -6.92
C GLY A 25 1.95 -4.31 -7.03
N TYR A 26 0.87 -4.00 -7.75
CA TYR A 26 0.33 -2.65 -7.85
C TYR A 26 -1.17 -2.66 -7.59
N GLY A 27 -1.66 -1.56 -7.04
CA GLY A 27 -3.09 -1.30 -6.89
C GLY A 27 -3.33 0.21 -6.88
N GLU A 28 -4.58 0.62 -6.91
CA GLU A 28 -4.95 2.03 -6.82
C GLU A 28 -5.89 2.30 -5.64
N ILE A 29 -5.55 3.28 -4.81
CA ILE A 29 -6.35 3.71 -3.64
C ILE A 29 -7.20 4.92 -4.05
N PRO A 30 -8.51 4.95 -3.76
CA PRO A 30 -9.32 6.13 -3.99
C PRO A 30 -8.85 7.31 -3.15
N CYS A 31 -8.72 8.47 -3.78
CA CYS A 31 -8.24 9.69 -3.13
C CYS A 31 -8.95 10.94 -3.67
N MET A 32 -8.86 12.02 -2.90
CA MET A 32 -9.10 13.37 -3.40
C MET A 32 -7.77 13.95 -3.89
N VAL A 33 -7.78 14.54 -5.07
CA VAL A 33 -6.62 15.14 -5.73
C VAL A 33 -6.79 16.66 -5.75
N SER A 34 -5.77 17.37 -5.31
CA SER A 34 -5.69 18.82 -5.40
C SER A 34 -4.32 19.27 -5.93
N GLU A 35 -4.17 20.58 -6.13
CA GLU A 35 -2.91 21.16 -6.59
C GLU A 35 -1.74 20.80 -5.65
N GLY A 36 -0.59 20.52 -6.24
CA GLY A 36 0.66 20.30 -5.53
C GLY A 36 1.48 21.59 -5.41
N MET A 37 2.63 21.48 -4.75
CA MET A 37 3.57 22.61 -4.66
C MET A 37 4.29 22.87 -6.00
N TRP A 38 4.50 21.82 -6.80
CA TRP A 38 5.15 21.87 -8.11
C TRP A 38 4.19 21.48 -9.25
N PRO A 39 4.44 21.92 -10.50
CA PRO A 39 3.53 21.68 -11.63
C PRO A 39 3.25 20.22 -11.94
N ASP A 40 4.22 19.35 -11.67
CA ASP A 40 4.20 17.91 -11.89
C ASP A 40 3.75 17.11 -10.66
N GLU A 41 3.53 17.77 -9.52
CA GLU A 41 3.07 17.16 -8.29
C GLU A 41 1.60 17.49 -7.98
N ARG A 42 0.96 16.60 -7.22
CA ARG A 42 -0.37 16.80 -6.67
C ARG A 42 -0.38 16.43 -5.20
N THR A 43 -1.26 17.11 -4.47
CA THR A 43 -1.59 16.69 -3.12
C THR A 43 -2.72 15.66 -3.20
N VAL A 44 -2.53 14.51 -2.56
CA VAL A 44 -3.53 13.45 -2.49
C VAL A 44 -3.97 13.24 -1.04
N ILE A 45 -5.28 13.16 -0.85
CA ILE A 45 -5.91 12.95 0.46
C ILE A 45 -6.70 11.66 0.39
N MET A 46 -6.37 10.70 1.25
CA MET A 46 -6.99 9.38 1.32
C MET A 46 -7.66 9.20 2.69
N GLN A 47 -8.81 8.51 2.70
CA GLN A 47 -9.45 8.06 3.93
C GLN A 47 -9.32 6.54 4.01
N ILE A 48 -8.45 6.06 4.90
CA ILE A 48 -8.15 4.63 5.06
C ILE A 48 -8.66 4.21 6.43
N SER A 49 -9.75 3.44 6.44
CA SER A 49 -10.49 3.13 7.65
C SER A 49 -10.84 4.42 8.40
N GLU A 50 -10.36 4.60 9.64
CA GLU A 50 -10.60 5.80 10.45
C GLU A 50 -9.55 6.89 10.26
N GLN A 51 -8.47 6.63 9.50
CA GLN A 51 -7.36 7.56 9.34
C GLN A 51 -7.48 8.37 8.05
N ARG A 52 -7.38 9.69 8.19
CA ARG A 52 -7.17 10.59 7.06
C ARG A 52 -5.68 10.80 6.84
N LEU A 53 -5.20 10.41 5.66
CA LEU A 53 -3.80 10.58 5.25
C LEU A 53 -3.70 11.62 4.13
N GLN A 54 -2.67 12.44 4.18
CA GLN A 54 -2.29 13.35 3.11
C GLN A 54 -0.87 13.02 2.68
N SER A 55 -0.60 13.10 1.38
CA SER A 55 0.73 12.89 0.79
C SER A 55 0.86 13.69 -0.52
N TRP A 56 2.09 13.85 -1.01
CA TRP A 56 2.38 14.40 -2.32
C TRP A 56 2.80 13.28 -3.28
N ALA A 57 2.28 13.33 -4.50
CA ALA A 57 2.59 12.35 -5.54
C ALA A 57 2.78 13.04 -6.88
N HIS A 58 3.71 12.53 -7.68
CA HIS A 58 3.86 12.96 -9.06
C HIS A 58 2.61 12.55 -9.86
N GLN A 59 2.21 13.38 -10.83
CA GLN A 59 0.94 13.26 -11.55
C GLN A 59 0.77 11.95 -12.34
N ASP A 60 1.85 11.27 -12.71
CA ASP A 60 1.83 9.98 -13.40
C ASP A 60 1.36 8.81 -12.52
N LEU A 61 1.49 8.97 -11.20
CA LEU A 61 1.00 8.05 -10.17
C LEU A 61 -0.49 8.24 -9.90
N ILE A 62 -1.16 9.18 -10.56
CA ILE A 62 -2.55 9.52 -10.30
C ILE A 62 -3.37 9.19 -11.55
N SER A 63 -4.40 8.38 -11.37
CA SER A 63 -5.42 8.12 -12.38
C SER A 63 -6.67 8.92 -12.02
N VAL A 64 -7.13 9.79 -12.92
CA VAL A 64 -8.38 10.54 -12.74
C VAL A 64 -9.46 9.98 -13.66
N ASP A 65 -10.70 9.93 -13.18
CA ASP A 65 -11.80 9.32 -13.93
C ASP A 65 -12.28 10.23 -15.10
N ASP A 66 -11.89 11.51 -15.13
CA ASP A 66 -12.00 12.42 -16.29
C ASP A 66 -10.62 13.02 -16.58
N GLU A 67 -10.07 12.76 -17.77
CA GLU A 67 -8.76 13.28 -18.21
C GLU A 67 -8.67 14.81 -18.18
N ARG A 68 -9.82 15.51 -18.15
CA ARG A 68 -9.89 16.97 -18.06
C ARG A 68 -10.00 17.50 -16.64
N ASN A 69 -10.22 16.63 -15.65
CA ASN A 69 -10.42 17.04 -14.27
C ASN A 69 -9.39 16.40 -13.32
N ILE A 70 -8.27 17.11 -13.13
CA ILE A 70 -7.21 16.70 -12.21
C ILE A 70 -7.54 17.09 -10.75
N PHE A 71 -8.63 17.83 -10.53
CA PHE A 71 -9.02 18.36 -9.22
C PHE A 71 -10.35 17.74 -8.76
N GLY A 72 -10.28 16.78 -7.83
CA GLY A 72 -11.47 16.07 -7.37
C GLY A 72 -11.19 14.61 -7.03
N ALA A 73 -12.11 13.73 -7.38
CA ALA A 73 -11.96 12.30 -7.16
C ALA A 73 -10.93 11.70 -8.12
N GLY A 74 -10.00 10.91 -7.58
CA GLY A 74 -9.00 10.22 -8.34
C GLY A 74 -8.51 8.97 -7.61
N TRP A 75 -7.48 8.36 -8.17
CA TRP A 75 -6.95 7.10 -7.71
C TRP A 75 -5.42 7.17 -7.69
N LEU A 76 -4.84 6.91 -6.51
CA LEU A 76 -3.39 6.91 -6.32
C LEU A 76 -2.84 5.50 -6.56
N LYS A 77 -1.94 5.37 -7.54
CA LYS A 77 -1.16 4.14 -7.77
C LYS A 77 -0.20 3.92 -6.60
N VAL A 78 -0.33 2.77 -5.97
CA VAL A 78 0.51 2.34 -4.86
C VAL A 78 1.14 0.99 -5.15
N ARG A 79 2.23 0.69 -4.45
CA ARG A 79 2.87 -0.62 -4.54
C ARG A 79 2.37 -1.52 -3.44
N ILE A 80 1.98 -2.72 -3.81
CA ILE A 80 1.65 -3.77 -2.88
C ILE A 80 2.94 -4.53 -2.57
N ILE A 81 3.27 -4.63 -1.28
CA ILE A 81 4.49 -5.25 -0.76
C ILE A 81 4.22 -6.65 -0.23
N LYS A 82 3.02 -6.87 0.34
CA LYS A 82 2.63 -8.16 0.90
C LYS A 82 1.11 -8.26 1.02
N GLU A 83 0.60 -9.48 0.87
CA GLU A 83 -0.77 -9.85 1.21
C GLU A 83 -0.84 -10.49 2.61
N ASN A 84 -1.86 -10.15 3.38
CA ASN A 84 -2.10 -10.70 4.71
C ASN A 84 -3.62 -10.84 4.98
N GLY A 85 -4.18 -12.01 4.66
CA GLY A 85 -5.62 -12.25 4.78
C GLY A 85 -6.43 -11.23 3.98
N GLU A 86 -7.36 -10.52 4.61
CA GLU A 86 -8.19 -9.48 3.95
C GLU A 86 -7.48 -8.12 3.77
N HIS A 87 -6.19 -8.04 4.10
CA HIS A 87 -5.42 -6.79 4.04
C HIS A 87 -4.21 -6.90 3.13
N LEU A 88 -3.77 -5.74 2.64
CA LEU A 88 -2.54 -5.56 1.87
C LEU A 88 -1.63 -4.58 2.60
N ILE A 89 -0.34 -4.88 2.65
CA ILE A 89 0.69 -3.91 3.04
C ILE A 89 1.11 -3.21 1.77
N VAL A 90 0.88 -1.90 1.71
CA VAL A 90 1.25 -1.08 0.57
C VAL A 90 2.28 -0.03 0.94
N ASP A 91 3.06 0.38 -0.04
CA ASP A 91 3.98 1.50 0.06
C ASP A 91 3.35 2.72 -0.60
N LEU A 92 3.16 3.78 0.18
CA LEU A 92 2.74 5.07 -0.37
C LEU A 92 3.92 5.75 -1.06
N PRO A 93 3.73 6.32 -2.27
CA PRO A 93 4.73 7.19 -2.86
C PRO A 93 5.01 8.35 -1.90
N ASN A 94 6.28 8.70 -1.71
CA ASN A 94 6.69 9.68 -0.71
C ASN A 94 7.43 10.87 -1.31
N GLU A 95 7.48 11.91 -0.48
CA GLU A 95 7.78 13.33 -0.72
C GLU A 95 9.24 13.63 -1.07
N THR A 96 10.13 12.63 -1.09
CA THR A 96 11.55 12.76 -1.45
C THR A 96 12.22 11.38 -1.35
N TYR A 97 12.58 10.82 -2.50
CA TYR A 97 13.57 9.78 -2.84
C TYR A 97 14.00 8.62 -1.89
N ASN A 98 13.66 8.50 -0.58
CA ASN A 98 14.33 7.49 0.26
C ASN A 98 13.58 6.84 1.45
N SER A 99 12.27 7.03 1.65
CA SER A 99 11.53 6.16 2.59
C SER A 99 10.04 6.17 2.30
N GLY A 100 9.51 5.13 1.65
CA GLY A 100 8.06 4.98 1.49
C GLY A 100 7.37 4.76 2.84
N ARG A 101 6.19 5.38 3.04
CA ARG A 101 5.35 5.11 4.21
C ARG A 101 4.56 3.84 3.94
N ARG A 102 4.94 2.74 4.59
CA ARG A 102 4.18 1.50 4.53
C ARG A 102 2.94 1.59 5.39
N ILE A 103 1.80 1.24 4.81
CA ILE A 103 0.51 1.20 5.50
C ILE A 103 -0.20 -0.10 5.20
N GLN A 104 -1.07 -0.51 6.12
CA GLN A 104 -1.96 -1.65 5.93
C GLN A 104 -3.32 -1.14 5.47
N ILE A 105 -3.87 -1.70 4.39
CA ILE A 105 -5.15 -1.31 3.82
C ILE A 105 -6.03 -2.54 3.53
N PRO A 106 -7.37 -2.42 3.65
CA PRO A 106 -8.29 -3.49 3.23
C PRO A 106 -8.20 -3.75 1.72
N LYS A 107 -8.23 -5.03 1.31
CA LYS A 107 -8.17 -5.42 -0.11
C LYS A 107 -9.28 -4.79 -0.95
N ASN A 108 -10.50 -4.76 -0.42
CA ASN A 108 -11.68 -4.21 -1.10
C ASN A 108 -11.63 -2.70 -1.34
N MET A 109 -10.67 -1.99 -0.74
CA MET A 109 -10.44 -0.58 -0.98
C MET A 109 -9.64 -0.33 -2.27
N LEU A 110 -8.85 -1.31 -2.71
CA LEU A 110 -8.01 -1.18 -3.89
C LEU A 110 -8.74 -1.62 -5.16
N ARG A 111 -8.50 -0.89 -6.25
CA ARG A 111 -8.84 -1.36 -7.61
C ARG A 111 -7.59 -1.69 -8.41
N GLY A 112 -7.78 -2.39 -9.53
CA GLY A 112 -6.69 -2.68 -10.48
C GLY A 112 -5.56 -3.54 -9.90
N ILE A 113 -5.87 -4.31 -8.84
CA ILE A 113 -4.89 -5.10 -8.10
C ILE A 113 -4.20 -6.10 -9.03
N LYS A 114 -2.87 -5.99 -9.11
CA LYS A 114 -1.99 -6.96 -9.74
C LYS A 114 -0.96 -7.39 -8.72
N VAL A 115 -1.15 -8.55 -8.11
CA VAL A 115 -0.16 -9.17 -7.20
C VAL A 115 0.64 -10.21 -7.98
N PRO A 116 1.98 -10.25 -7.86
CA PRO A 116 2.77 -11.33 -8.42
C PRO A 116 2.30 -12.67 -7.87
N ARG A 117 2.16 -13.68 -8.75
CA ARG A 117 1.66 -15.02 -8.38
C ARG A 117 2.50 -15.71 -7.30
N GLU A 118 3.76 -15.32 -7.16
CA GLU A 118 4.73 -15.89 -6.20
C GLU A 118 4.43 -15.53 -4.73
N TRP A 119 3.47 -14.64 -4.46
CA TRP A 119 3.10 -14.19 -3.11
C TRP A 119 1.79 -14.78 -2.58
N ILE A 120 1.10 -15.55 -3.41
CA ILE A 120 0.03 -16.40 -2.91
C ILE A 120 0.75 -17.47 -2.11
N GLU A 121 0.72 -17.38 -0.78
CA GLU A 121 0.95 -18.54 0.09
C GLU A 121 -0.17 -19.55 -0.23
N GLY A 122 -0.03 -20.22 -1.38
CA GLY A 122 -0.72 -21.46 -1.62
C GLY A 122 -0.16 -22.43 -0.60
N ASP A 123 -1.05 -23.06 0.15
CA ASP A 123 -0.75 -24.14 1.08
C ASP A 123 0.37 -25.01 0.51
N PHE A 124 1.59 -24.81 1.02
CA PHE A 124 2.75 -25.65 0.69
C PHE A 124 2.66 -26.94 1.50
N ASN A 125 1.46 -27.53 1.55
CA ASN A 125 1.16 -28.80 2.15
C ASN A 125 0.41 -29.64 1.12
N GLU A 126 0.84 -30.89 1.01
CA GLU A 126 0.25 -31.95 0.18
C GLU A 126 0.63 -31.97 -1.31
N ARG A 127 1.91 -32.21 -1.60
CA ARG A 127 2.33 -33.05 -2.75
C ARG A 127 3.79 -33.47 -2.61
N ASN A 128 4.06 -34.25 -1.57
CA ASN A 128 5.21 -35.17 -1.49
C ASN A 128 4.88 -36.29 -0.46
N ARG A 129 3.75 -36.96 -0.69
CA ARG A 129 3.49 -38.32 -0.22
C ARG A 129 3.28 -39.19 -1.45
#